data_AF-A0A847X0E7-F1
#
_entry.id   AF-A0A847X0E7-F1
#
_cell.length_a   1.000
_cell.length_b   1.000
_cell.length_c   1.000
_cell.angle_alpha   90.00
_cell.angle_beta   90.00
_cell.angle_gamma   90.00
#
_symmetry.space_group_name_H-M   'P 1'
#
loop_
_entity.id
_entity.type
_entity.pdbx_description
1 polymer ?
#
loop_
_entity_poly.entity_id
_entity_poly.type
_entity_poly.pdbx_seq_one_letter_code
_entity_poly.pdbx_strand_id
1 'polypeptide(L)'
;MGLTKLSTLLRRMALALVLMLAPGIAPALVAESAALDIALLAPLAGGDTEAKLRVIAQLGQMPDQRATQILEALGSGRLRGTSSGELVIIEADQTAVDAVTGETRSVPADANSIMINNRLRRAIAGALAVSQLFSEHPGERLAAAQAVQRGSDPAMLPAVEQALATETDAQVRQALGIARAVLQLKHADHTARISAIKTLGDSGDGASRSILLNLLVSEADGRYAEPDEEVREE
;
A
#
# COMPACT_ATOMS: atom_id res chain seq x y z
N MET A 1 -60.80 -40.79 17.54
CA MET A 1 -59.35 -40.87 17.87
C MET A 1 -58.51 -40.19 16.77
N GLY A 2 -58.78 -38.91 16.45
CA GLY A 2 -58.22 -38.26 15.25
C GLY A 2 -57.95 -36.75 15.33
N LEU A 3 -58.34 -36.05 16.39
CA LEU A 3 -58.14 -34.59 16.51
C LEU A 3 -57.00 -34.19 17.47
N THR A 4 -56.59 -35.05 18.40
CA THR A 4 -55.52 -34.76 19.38
C THR A 4 -54.11 -35.00 18.86
N LYS A 5 -53.94 -35.81 17.80
CA LYS A 5 -52.64 -36.04 17.15
C LYS A 5 -52.26 -34.93 16.16
N LEU A 6 -53.24 -34.23 15.59
CA LEU A 6 -53.01 -33.16 14.60
C LEU A 6 -52.46 -31.88 15.26
N SER A 7 -52.94 -31.53 16.46
CA SER A 7 -52.48 -30.35 17.21
C SER A 7 -51.06 -30.48 17.78
N THR A 8 -50.60 -31.71 18.04
CA THR A 8 -49.22 -31.98 18.50
C THR A 8 -48.21 -32.00 17.34
N LEU A 9 -48.63 -32.39 16.13
CA LEU A 9 -47.82 -32.27 14.91
C LEU A 9 -47.64 -30.80 14.47
N LEU A 10 -48.70 -29.98 14.55
CA LEU A 10 -48.64 -28.54 14.23
C LEU A 10 -47.78 -27.74 15.22
N ARG A 11 -47.81 -28.08 16.53
CA ARG A 11 -46.91 -27.46 17.53
C ARG A 11 -45.44 -27.84 17.35
N ARG A 12 -45.15 -29.04 16.84
CA ARG A 12 -43.76 -29.48 16.56
C ARG A 12 -43.20 -28.86 15.29
N MET A 13 -44.03 -28.58 14.28
CA MET A 13 -43.61 -27.82 13.10
C MET A 13 -43.36 -26.33 13.38
N ALA A 14 -44.09 -25.72 14.33
CA ALA A 14 -43.85 -24.33 14.73
C ALA A 14 -42.55 -24.14 15.54
N LEU A 15 -42.03 -25.18 16.21
CA LEU A 15 -40.75 -25.12 16.92
C LEU A 15 -39.54 -25.40 16.02
N ALA A 16 -39.73 -26.02 14.85
CA ALA A 16 -38.68 -26.29 13.86
C ALA A 16 -38.47 -25.15 12.85
N LEU A 17 -39.39 -24.18 12.76
CA LEU A 17 -39.32 -23.04 11.82
C LEU A 17 -38.77 -21.75 12.46
N VAL A 18 -38.62 -21.69 13.78
CA VAL A 18 -38.06 -20.52 14.50
C VAL A 18 -36.54 -20.66 14.72
N LEU A 19 -35.94 -21.81 14.37
CA LEU A 19 -34.49 -22.07 14.46
C LEU A 19 -33.77 -22.01 13.11
N MET A 20 -34.23 -21.15 12.19
CA MET A 20 -33.60 -20.92 10.88
C MET A 20 -33.44 -19.41 10.58
N LEU A 21 -33.35 -18.59 11.62
CA LEU A 21 -33.04 -17.16 11.50
C LEU A 21 -32.09 -16.71 12.61
N ALA A 22 -31.04 -17.48 12.85
CA ALA A 22 -29.87 -16.98 13.57
C ALA A 22 -28.97 -16.27 12.53
N PRO A 23 -28.78 -14.95 12.60
CA PRO A 23 -27.76 -14.30 11.79
C PRO A 23 -26.42 -14.89 12.23
N GLY A 24 -25.75 -15.58 11.31
CA GLY A 24 -24.39 -16.03 11.50
C GLY A 24 -23.51 -14.81 11.71
N ILE A 25 -23.16 -14.54 12.96
CA ILE A 25 -22.06 -13.66 13.31
C ILE A 25 -20.81 -14.43 12.87
N ALA A 26 -20.45 -14.30 11.60
CA ALA A 26 -19.14 -14.67 11.14
C ALA A 26 -18.15 -13.89 12.02
N PRO A 27 -17.19 -14.56 12.69
CA PRO A 27 -16.11 -13.85 13.33
C PRO A 27 -15.41 -13.07 12.22
N ALA A 28 -15.55 -11.75 12.23
CA ALA A 28 -14.68 -10.89 11.46
C ALA A 28 -13.27 -11.24 11.92
N LEU A 29 -12.49 -11.84 11.03
CA LEU A 29 -11.05 -11.91 11.16
C LEU A 29 -10.61 -10.45 11.21
N VAL A 30 -10.45 -9.92 12.43
CA VAL A 30 -9.75 -8.67 12.65
C VAL A 30 -8.35 -8.96 12.15
N ALA A 31 -8.05 -8.48 10.94
CA ALA A 31 -6.69 -8.42 10.46
C ALA A 31 -5.93 -7.68 11.57
N GLU A 32 -4.98 -8.38 12.19
CA GLU A 32 -4.08 -7.79 13.16
C GLU A 32 -3.31 -6.73 12.38
N SER A 33 -3.76 -5.47 12.45
CA SER A 33 -3.05 -4.37 11.83
C SER A 33 -1.67 -4.39 12.44
N ALA A 34 -0.62 -4.52 11.62
CA ALA A 34 0.75 -4.40 12.10
C ALA A 34 0.84 -3.06 12.83
N ALA A 35 0.82 -3.10 14.15
CA ALA A 35 0.82 -1.91 14.96
C ALA A 35 2.23 -1.32 14.92
N LEU A 36 2.32 0.01 14.93
CA LEU A 36 3.56 0.66 15.25
C LEU A 36 3.97 0.27 16.66
N ASP A 37 5.13 -0.37 16.78
CA ASP A 37 5.74 -0.66 18.06
C ASP A 37 7.23 -0.35 18.05
N ILE A 38 7.82 -0.35 19.26
CA ILE A 38 9.23 -0.04 19.45
C ILE A 38 10.13 -1.06 18.74
N ALA A 39 9.72 -2.34 18.67
CA ALA A 39 10.53 -3.40 18.10
C ALA A 39 10.67 -3.26 16.58
N LEU A 40 9.60 -2.88 15.89
CA LEU A 40 9.57 -2.58 14.47
C LEU A 40 10.50 -1.40 14.15
N LEU A 41 10.47 -0.35 14.98
CA LEU A 41 11.20 0.89 14.72
C LEU A 41 12.67 0.86 15.17
N ALA A 42 13.03 0.01 16.14
CA ALA A 42 14.36 -0.05 16.73
C ALA A 42 15.53 -0.06 15.71
N PRO A 43 15.45 -0.76 14.56
CA PRO A 43 16.52 -0.74 13.57
C PRO A 43 16.83 0.65 12.98
N LEU A 44 15.88 1.59 12.99
CA LEU A 44 16.08 2.96 12.49
C LEU A 44 17.19 3.71 13.25
N ALA A 45 17.30 3.49 14.56
CA ALA A 45 18.36 4.06 15.39
C ALA A 45 19.72 3.34 15.24
N GLY A 46 19.73 2.14 14.67
CA GLY A 46 20.93 1.31 14.53
C GLY A 46 21.90 1.75 13.42
N GLY A 47 23.00 1.00 13.27
CA GLY A 47 23.98 1.20 12.20
C GLY A 47 23.73 0.40 10.92
N ASP A 48 22.89 -0.64 10.97
CA ASP A 48 22.64 -1.54 9.84
C ASP A 48 21.71 -0.91 8.79
N THR A 49 22.25 -0.59 7.62
CA THR A 49 21.48 0.00 6.52
C THR A 49 20.43 -0.95 5.95
N GLU A 50 20.69 -2.26 5.88
CA GLU A 50 19.71 -3.23 5.36
C GLU A 50 18.52 -3.40 6.31
N ALA A 51 18.78 -3.37 7.61
CA ALA A 51 17.70 -3.38 8.59
C ALA A 51 16.83 -2.11 8.48
N LYS A 52 17.43 -0.93 8.30
CA LYS A 52 16.66 0.31 8.08
C LYS A 52 15.83 0.26 6.80
N LEU A 53 16.38 -0.27 5.71
CA LEU A 53 15.66 -0.39 4.44
C LEU A 53 14.41 -1.25 4.59
N ARG A 54 14.50 -2.35 5.35
CA ARG A 54 13.33 -3.20 5.64
C ARG A 54 12.26 -2.45 6.42
N VAL A 55 12.64 -1.72 7.47
CA VAL A 55 11.68 -0.93 8.26
C VAL A 55 11.04 0.17 7.42
N ILE A 56 11.82 0.90 6.62
CA ILE A 56 11.32 1.95 5.73
C ILE A 56 10.30 1.38 4.73
N ALA A 57 10.58 0.22 4.14
CA ALA A 57 9.65 -0.45 3.23
C ALA A 57 8.36 -0.89 3.94
N GLN A 58 8.48 -1.43 5.16
CA GLN A 58 7.32 -1.82 5.97
C GLN A 58 6.46 -0.63 6.34
N LEU A 59 7.06 0.48 6.82
CA LEU A 59 6.34 1.72 7.13
C LEU A 59 5.58 2.27 5.93
N GLY A 60 6.16 2.18 4.72
CA GLY A 60 5.50 2.61 3.50
C GLY A 60 4.22 1.84 3.19
N GLN A 61 4.13 0.56 3.61
CA GLN A 61 2.98 -0.31 3.34
C GLN A 61 1.94 -0.31 4.46
N MET A 62 2.19 0.43 5.55
CA MET A 62 1.25 0.53 6.66
C MET A 62 0.15 1.55 6.33
N PRO A 63 -1.13 1.19 6.47
CA PRO A 63 -2.25 2.13 6.39
C PRO A 63 -2.35 2.94 7.70
N ASP A 64 -1.27 3.62 8.08
CA ASP A 64 -1.15 4.36 9.32
C ASP A 64 -0.54 5.75 9.05
N GLN A 65 -1.26 6.80 9.43
CA GLN A 65 -0.81 8.19 9.28
C GLN A 65 0.50 8.44 10.02
N ARG A 66 0.68 7.81 11.19
CA ARG A 66 1.91 7.94 11.98
C ARG A 66 3.10 7.28 11.29
N ALA A 67 2.91 6.18 10.57
CA ALA A 67 3.97 5.58 9.76
C ALA A 67 4.46 6.55 8.68
N THR A 68 3.53 7.26 8.04
CA THR A 68 3.87 8.33 7.08
C THR A 68 4.61 9.49 7.75
N GLN A 69 4.14 9.96 8.92
CA GLN A 69 4.82 11.02 9.69
C GLN A 69 6.25 10.62 10.09
N ILE A 70 6.48 9.36 10.46
CA ILE A 70 7.82 8.83 10.76
C ILE A 70 8.71 8.88 9.52
N LEU A 71 8.21 8.46 8.35
CA LEU A 71 8.96 8.51 7.09
C LEU A 71 9.33 9.95 6.70
N GLU A 72 8.39 10.89 6.85
CA GLU A 72 8.64 12.32 6.61
C GLU A 72 9.68 12.89 7.58
N ALA A 73 9.54 12.57 8.87
CA ALA A 73 10.48 12.99 9.91
C ALA A 73 11.88 12.40 9.66
N LEU A 74 11.97 11.15 9.21
CA LEU A 74 13.22 10.49 8.88
C LEU A 74 13.89 11.14 7.67
N GLY A 75 13.13 11.43 6.61
CA GLY A 75 13.63 12.08 5.41
C GLY A 75 14.09 13.52 5.63
N SER A 76 13.42 14.23 6.55
CA SER A 76 13.75 15.62 6.93
C SER A 76 14.79 15.74 8.05
N GLY A 77 15.28 14.62 8.60
CA GLY A 77 16.23 14.62 9.70
C GLY A 77 15.65 15.08 11.05
N ARG A 78 14.32 15.10 11.18
CA ARG A 78 13.60 15.42 12.41
C ARG A 78 13.42 14.20 13.31
N LEU A 79 13.46 12.98 12.76
CA LEU A 79 13.42 11.76 13.57
C LEU A 79 14.77 11.56 14.27
N ARG A 80 14.74 11.41 15.59
CA ARG A 80 15.92 11.21 16.45
C ARG A 80 15.76 9.98 17.32
N GLY A 81 16.89 9.32 17.61
CA GLY A 81 16.95 8.18 18.52
C GLY A 81 17.63 8.56 19.83
N THR A 82 17.13 8.03 20.95
CA THR A 82 17.78 8.14 22.26
C THR A 82 18.69 6.93 22.52
N SER A 83 19.54 7.01 23.55
CA SER A 83 20.42 5.91 23.96
C SER A 83 19.65 4.70 24.49
N SER A 84 18.40 4.91 24.90
CA SER A 84 17.48 3.87 25.37
C SER A 84 16.72 3.15 24.24
N GLY A 85 16.85 3.62 23.00
CA GLY A 85 16.17 3.05 21.82
C GLY A 85 14.82 3.69 21.48
N GLU A 86 14.37 4.69 22.26
CA GLU A 86 13.19 5.49 21.92
C GLU A 86 13.43 6.33 20.65
N LEU A 87 12.39 6.48 19.84
CA LEU A 87 12.39 7.39 18.69
C LEU A 87 11.45 8.55 18.93
N VAL A 88 11.91 9.76 18.63
CA VAL A 88 11.13 10.98 18.77
C VAL A 88 11.20 11.82 17.50
N ILE A 89 10.10 12.47 17.15
CA ILE A 89 10.01 13.45 16.07
C ILE A 89 10.17 14.83 16.69
N ILE A 90 11.15 15.60 16.21
CA ILE A 90 11.36 16.99 16.64
C ILE A 90 10.44 17.91 15.85
N GLU A 91 9.65 18.72 16.57
CA GLU A 91 8.74 19.70 16.00
C GLU A 91 9.38 21.10 15.91
N ALA A 92 8.77 21.97 15.11
CA ALA A 92 9.29 23.31 14.84
C ALA A 92 9.37 24.21 16.08
N ASP A 93 8.50 23.97 17.07
CA ASP A 93 8.43 24.67 18.34
C ASP A 93 9.43 24.14 19.40
N GLN A 94 10.37 23.26 18.99
CA GLN A 94 11.32 22.59 19.87
C GLN A 94 10.67 21.65 20.91
N THR A 95 9.46 21.16 20.63
CA THR A 95 8.90 20.01 21.33
C THR A 95 9.27 18.71 20.62
N ALA A 96 9.08 17.58 21.32
CA ALA A 96 9.24 16.25 20.75
C ALA A 96 7.90 15.50 20.80
N VAL A 97 7.66 14.67 19.80
CA VAL A 97 6.55 13.72 19.77
C VAL A 97 7.12 12.31 19.77
N ASP A 98 6.61 11.43 20.64
CA ASP A 98 6.99 10.02 20.63
C ASP A 98 6.56 9.37 19.31
N ALA A 99 7.48 8.69 18.62
CA ALA A 99 7.20 8.13 17.29
C ALA A 99 6.22 6.95 17.32
N VAL A 100 6.05 6.27 18.47
CA VAL A 100 5.14 5.14 18.62
C VAL A 100 3.80 5.61 19.19
N THR A 101 3.80 6.38 20.29
CA THR A 101 2.57 6.77 20.99
C THR A 101 1.97 8.08 20.48
N GLY A 102 2.78 8.94 19.85
CA GLY A 102 2.39 10.28 19.37
C GLY A 102 2.15 11.27 20.49
N GLU A 103 2.54 10.95 21.72
CA GLU A 103 2.43 11.88 22.85
C GLU A 103 3.51 12.95 22.76
N THR A 104 3.11 14.20 22.98
CA THR A 104 4.04 15.33 23.07
C THR A 104 4.80 15.29 24.39
N ARG A 105 6.11 15.50 24.33
CA ARG A 105 7.03 15.53 25.47
C ARG A 105 8.16 16.54 25.24
N SER A 106 8.93 16.80 26.29
CA SER A 106 10.18 17.54 26.15
C SER A 106 11.21 16.74 25.34
N VAL A 107 12.03 17.43 24.55
CA VAL A 107 13.12 16.83 23.79
C VAL A 107 14.09 16.11 24.75
N PRO A 108 14.31 14.79 24.60
CA PRO A 108 15.29 14.07 25.42
C PRO A 108 16.71 14.63 25.19
N ALA A 109 17.46 14.79 26.29
CA ALA A 109 18.80 15.38 26.24
C ALA A 109 19.80 14.55 25.42
N ASP A 110 19.56 13.25 25.28
CA ASP A 110 20.37 12.30 24.52
C ASP A 110 19.78 11.96 23.14
N ALA A 111 18.79 12.72 22.65
CA ALA A 111 18.19 12.52 21.34
C ALA A 111 19.13 12.93 20.21
N ASN A 112 19.66 11.93 19.50
CA ASN A 112 20.63 12.09 18.43
C ASN A 112 20.02 11.86 17.04
N SER A 113 20.58 12.54 16.04
CA SER A 113 20.14 12.40 14.65
C SER A 113 20.41 10.98 14.12
N ILE A 114 19.45 10.46 13.35
CA ILE A 114 19.63 9.18 12.65
C ILE A 114 20.41 9.42 11.36
N MET A 115 21.51 8.66 11.19
CA MET A 115 22.32 8.74 9.98
C MET A 115 21.60 8.15 8.76
N ILE A 116 21.38 8.99 7.73
CA ILE A 116 20.71 8.65 6.47
C ILE A 116 21.64 8.91 5.27
N ASN A 117 22.02 7.83 4.59
CA ASN A 117 22.81 7.88 3.36
C ASN A 117 21.91 8.04 2.10
N ASN A 118 22.53 8.23 0.93
CA ASN A 118 21.81 8.43 -0.33
C ASN A 118 20.84 7.29 -0.68
N ARG A 119 21.19 6.04 -0.33
CA ARG A 119 20.35 4.87 -0.58
C ARG A 119 19.09 4.91 0.28
N LEU A 120 19.23 5.23 1.56
CA LEU A 120 18.11 5.41 2.49
C LEU A 120 17.21 6.57 2.07
N ARG A 121 17.76 7.69 1.59
CA ARG A 121 16.91 8.81 1.09
C ARG A 121 16.01 8.39 -0.08
N ARG A 122 16.54 7.61 -1.03
CA ARG A 122 15.73 7.06 -2.13
C ARG A 122 14.66 6.10 -1.62
N ALA A 123 15.01 5.23 -0.67
CA ALA A 123 14.06 4.31 -0.07
C ALA A 123 12.94 5.04 0.70
N ILE A 124 13.26 6.10 1.44
CA ILE A 124 12.27 6.93 2.14
C ILE A 124 11.34 7.61 1.14
N ALA A 125 11.88 8.20 0.07
CA ALA A 125 11.05 8.81 -0.98
C ALA A 125 10.12 7.77 -1.64
N GLY A 126 10.62 6.57 -1.92
CA GLY A 126 9.80 5.46 -2.42
C GLY A 126 8.72 5.03 -1.42
N ALA A 127 9.07 4.86 -0.15
CA ALA A 127 8.13 4.48 0.90
C ALA A 127 7.04 5.53 1.14
N LEU A 128 7.37 6.83 1.05
CA LEU A 128 6.37 7.91 1.10
C LEU A 128 5.44 7.89 -0.11
N ALA A 129 5.94 7.57 -1.30
CA ALA A 129 5.09 7.40 -2.48
C ALA A 129 4.17 6.19 -2.34
N VAL A 130 4.66 5.10 -1.73
CA VAL A 130 3.86 3.90 -1.43
C VAL A 130 2.79 4.21 -0.37
N SER A 131 3.12 4.93 0.71
CA SER A 131 2.17 5.15 1.82
C SER A 131 0.94 5.92 1.41
N GLN A 132 1.06 6.81 0.42
CA GLN A 132 -0.08 7.53 -0.14
C GLN A 132 -1.10 6.60 -0.83
N LEU A 133 -0.70 5.41 -1.30
CA LEU A 133 -1.63 4.40 -1.84
C LEU A 133 -2.54 3.81 -0.75
N PHE A 134 -2.18 3.96 0.53
CA PHE A 134 -2.89 3.44 1.69
C PHE A 134 -3.50 4.55 2.57
N SER A 135 -3.51 5.80 2.09
CA SER A 135 -4.13 6.93 2.79
C SER A 135 -5.61 6.68 3.07
N GLU A 136 -6.14 7.20 4.18
CA GLU A 136 -7.56 7.18 4.48
C GLU A 136 -8.38 8.01 3.46
N HIS A 137 -7.75 9.00 2.81
CA HIS A 137 -8.39 9.91 1.88
C HIS A 137 -8.35 9.39 0.43
N PRO A 138 -9.50 9.12 -0.22
CA PRO A 138 -9.52 8.60 -1.59
C PRO A 138 -8.81 9.50 -2.61
N GLY A 139 -8.83 10.83 -2.42
CA GLY A 139 -8.15 11.77 -3.30
C GLY A 139 -6.63 11.61 -3.28
N GLU A 140 -6.04 11.30 -2.13
CA GLU A 140 -4.59 11.05 -2.00
C GLU A 140 -4.22 9.72 -2.64
N ARG A 141 -5.01 8.67 -2.40
CA ARG A 141 -4.81 7.36 -3.04
C ARG A 141 -4.93 7.45 -4.56
N LEU A 142 -5.90 8.21 -5.07
CA LEU A 142 -6.05 8.47 -6.50
C LEU A 142 -4.82 9.18 -7.08
N ALA A 143 -4.36 10.26 -6.43
CA ALA A 143 -3.20 11.00 -6.87
C ALA A 143 -1.93 10.14 -6.86
N ALA A 144 -1.77 9.28 -5.85
CA ALA A 144 -0.68 8.33 -5.74
C ALA A 144 -0.72 7.29 -6.87
N ALA A 145 -1.88 6.68 -7.14
CA ALA A 145 -2.04 5.75 -8.25
C ALA A 145 -1.69 6.41 -9.60
N GLN A 146 -2.13 7.64 -9.83
CA GLN A 146 -1.77 8.43 -11.03
C GLN A 146 -0.29 8.82 -11.09
N ALA A 147 0.35 9.02 -9.94
CA ALA A 147 1.80 9.24 -9.88
C ALA A 147 2.55 7.96 -10.30
N VAL A 148 2.10 6.78 -9.83
CA VAL A 148 2.68 5.49 -10.25
C VAL A 148 2.48 5.24 -11.74
N GLN A 149 1.33 5.59 -12.33
CA GLN A 149 1.13 5.49 -13.79
C GLN A 149 2.17 6.29 -14.59
N ARG A 150 2.60 7.45 -14.06
CA ARG A 150 3.64 8.28 -14.68
C ARG A 150 5.05 7.79 -14.36
N GLY A 151 5.22 7.18 -13.18
CA GLY A 151 6.49 6.66 -12.67
C GLY A 151 6.62 5.15 -12.89
N SER A 152 7.33 4.76 -13.93
CA SER A 152 7.46 3.33 -14.29
C SER A 152 8.55 2.59 -13.49
N ASP A 153 8.53 2.67 -12.16
CA ASP A 153 9.40 1.88 -11.26
C ASP A 153 8.77 0.51 -10.95
N PRO A 154 9.26 -0.60 -11.55
CA PRO A 154 8.67 -1.93 -11.35
C PRO A 154 8.66 -2.38 -9.89
N ALA A 155 9.50 -1.81 -9.01
CA ALA A 155 9.53 -2.13 -7.59
C ALA A 155 8.22 -1.75 -6.86
N MET A 156 7.38 -0.90 -7.46
CA MET A 156 6.09 -0.49 -6.90
C MET A 156 4.98 -1.53 -7.11
N LEU A 157 5.18 -2.54 -7.97
CA LEU A 157 4.11 -3.47 -8.37
C LEU A 157 3.46 -4.19 -7.16
N PRO A 158 4.23 -4.74 -6.19
CA PRO A 158 3.63 -5.40 -5.03
C PRO A 158 2.74 -4.48 -4.19
N ALA A 159 3.15 -3.21 -4.01
CA ALA A 159 2.38 -2.24 -3.26
C ALA A 159 1.07 -1.85 -3.97
N VAL A 160 1.12 -1.68 -5.30
CA VAL A 160 -0.08 -1.41 -6.10
C VAL A 160 -1.05 -2.59 -6.04
N GLU A 161 -0.56 -3.83 -6.10
CA GLU A 161 -1.40 -5.02 -5.99
C GLU A 161 -2.08 -5.12 -4.62
N GLN A 162 -1.35 -4.82 -3.54
CA GLN A 162 -1.91 -4.80 -2.19
C GLN A 162 -2.96 -3.69 -2.00
N ALA A 163 -2.70 -2.49 -2.50
CA ALA A 163 -3.68 -1.39 -2.48
C ALA A 163 -4.93 -1.78 -3.28
N LEU A 164 -4.76 -2.35 -4.47
CA LEU A 164 -5.86 -2.77 -5.35
C LEU A 164 -6.75 -3.85 -4.70
N ALA A 165 -6.15 -4.76 -3.92
CA ALA A 165 -6.86 -5.84 -3.23
C ALA A 165 -7.81 -5.34 -2.13
N THR A 166 -7.51 -4.20 -1.52
CA THR A 166 -8.26 -3.64 -0.38
C THR A 166 -9.07 -2.39 -0.74
N GLU A 167 -8.81 -1.78 -1.90
CA GLU A 167 -9.50 -0.57 -2.33
C GLU A 167 -11.01 -0.79 -2.45
N THR A 168 -11.79 0.22 -2.07
CA THR A 168 -13.26 0.22 -2.15
C THR A 168 -13.78 1.26 -3.13
N ASP A 169 -13.09 2.39 -3.27
CA ASP A 169 -13.44 3.47 -4.19
C ASP A 169 -13.24 3.02 -5.65
N ALA A 170 -14.28 3.18 -6.47
CA ALA A 170 -14.27 2.70 -7.86
C ALA A 170 -13.26 3.44 -8.73
N GLN A 171 -13.09 4.75 -8.53
CA GLN A 171 -12.18 5.58 -9.30
C GLN A 171 -10.72 5.27 -8.92
N VAL A 172 -10.44 5.10 -7.63
CA VAL A 172 -9.11 4.68 -7.16
C VAL A 172 -8.78 3.27 -7.65
N ARG A 173 -9.73 2.34 -7.59
CA ARG A 173 -9.54 0.96 -8.09
C ARG A 173 -9.21 0.93 -9.57
N GLN A 174 -9.90 1.74 -10.38
CA GLN A 174 -9.58 1.89 -11.81
C GLN A 174 -8.16 2.43 -12.00
N ALA A 175 -7.79 3.50 -11.27
CA ALA A 175 -6.46 4.09 -11.36
C ALA A 175 -5.35 3.12 -10.93
N LEU A 176 -5.56 2.34 -9.87
CA LEU A 176 -4.64 1.28 -9.43
C LEU A 176 -4.54 0.15 -10.46
N GLY A 177 -5.63 -0.21 -11.12
CA GLY A 177 -5.63 -1.19 -12.21
C GLY A 177 -4.76 -0.75 -13.40
N ILE A 178 -4.89 0.50 -13.80
CA ILE A 178 -4.04 1.11 -14.85
C ILE A 178 -2.58 1.16 -14.37
N ALA A 179 -2.32 1.60 -13.13
CA ALA A 179 -0.98 1.64 -12.56
C ALA A 179 -0.30 0.26 -12.60
N ARG A 180 -1.03 -0.80 -12.20
CA ARG A 180 -0.55 -2.18 -12.27
C ARG A 180 -0.18 -2.57 -13.70
N ALA A 181 -1.04 -2.27 -14.67
CA ALA A 181 -0.79 -2.58 -16.08
C ALA A 181 0.46 -1.85 -16.61
N VAL A 182 0.62 -0.55 -16.32
CA VAL A 182 1.82 0.20 -16.70
C VAL A 182 3.10 -0.42 -16.13
N LEU A 183 3.08 -0.87 -14.87
CA LEU A 183 4.23 -1.54 -14.26
C LEU A 183 4.52 -2.91 -14.89
N GLN A 184 3.46 -3.64 -15.27
CA GLN A 184 3.56 -4.95 -15.93
C GLN A 184 4.11 -4.87 -17.36
N LEU A 185 4.00 -3.74 -18.06
CA LEU A 185 4.64 -3.54 -19.37
C LEU A 185 6.17 -3.69 -19.33
N LYS A 186 6.79 -3.48 -18.17
CA LYS A 186 8.25 -3.66 -17.98
C LYS A 186 8.62 -5.06 -17.48
N HIS A 187 7.64 -5.95 -17.34
CA HIS A 187 7.85 -7.28 -16.81
C HIS A 187 8.49 -8.20 -17.86
N ALA A 188 9.39 -9.07 -17.42
CA ALA A 188 10.10 -10.00 -18.31
C ALA A 188 9.17 -11.03 -18.95
N ASP A 189 8.10 -11.42 -18.24
CA ASP A 189 7.08 -12.34 -18.75
C ASP A 189 6.25 -11.71 -19.88
N HIS A 190 6.25 -12.37 -21.02
CA HIS A 190 5.47 -12.05 -22.22
C HIS A 190 3.97 -11.94 -21.92
N THR A 191 3.42 -12.91 -21.18
CA THR A 191 1.97 -12.99 -20.92
C THR A 191 1.50 -11.81 -20.07
N ALA A 192 2.31 -11.41 -19.08
CA ALA A 192 2.07 -10.22 -18.28
C ALA A 192 2.00 -8.94 -19.14
N ARG A 193 2.87 -8.79 -20.14
CA ARG A 193 2.87 -7.63 -21.05
C ARG A 193 1.63 -7.58 -21.93
N ILE A 194 1.21 -8.71 -22.52
CA ILE A 194 -0.04 -8.77 -23.30
C ILE A 194 -1.27 -8.42 -22.43
N SER A 195 -1.35 -8.97 -21.21
CA SER A 195 -2.44 -8.65 -20.29
C SER A 195 -2.47 -7.16 -19.92
N ALA A 196 -1.30 -6.54 -19.78
CA ALA A 196 -1.18 -5.11 -19.52
C ALA A 196 -1.66 -4.28 -20.72
N ILE A 197 -1.27 -4.64 -21.95
CA ILE A 197 -1.72 -3.97 -23.18
C ILE A 197 -3.24 -3.99 -23.29
N LYS A 198 -3.86 -5.15 -23.08
CA LYS A 198 -5.34 -5.29 -23.09
C LYS A 198 -6.00 -4.39 -22.06
N THR A 199 -5.48 -4.39 -20.82
CA THR A 199 -5.99 -3.54 -19.75
C THR A 199 -5.90 -2.04 -20.09
N LEU A 200 -4.79 -1.61 -20.70
CA LEU A 200 -4.57 -0.23 -21.11
C LEU A 200 -5.38 0.16 -22.35
N GLY A 201 -5.61 -0.78 -23.27
CA GLY A 201 -6.48 -0.58 -24.43
C GLY A 201 -7.94 -0.40 -24.03
N ASP A 202 -8.41 -1.21 -23.08
CA ASP A 202 -9.78 -1.17 -22.57
C ASP A 202 -10.07 0.02 -21.65
N SER A 203 -9.03 0.69 -21.10
CA SER A 203 -9.22 1.81 -20.16
C SER A 203 -9.85 3.04 -20.83
N GLY A 204 -9.68 3.18 -22.15
CA GLY A 204 -10.21 4.29 -22.95
C GLY A 204 -9.60 5.66 -22.62
N ASP A 205 -8.57 5.74 -21.77
CA ASP A 205 -7.98 7.00 -21.34
C ASP A 205 -6.79 7.43 -22.24
N GLY A 206 -6.58 8.75 -22.34
CA GLY A 206 -5.55 9.32 -23.22
C GLY A 206 -4.11 9.06 -22.74
N ALA A 207 -3.89 8.82 -21.44
CA ALA A 207 -2.58 8.53 -20.90
C ALA A 207 -2.15 7.10 -21.31
N SER A 208 -3.06 6.13 -21.19
CA SER A 208 -2.88 4.74 -21.62
C SER A 208 -2.58 4.66 -23.11
N ARG A 209 -3.31 5.41 -23.95
CA ARG A 209 -2.99 5.51 -25.39
C ARG A 209 -1.55 6.00 -25.63
N SER A 210 -1.13 7.04 -24.92
CA SER A 210 0.22 7.61 -25.08
C SER A 210 1.30 6.61 -24.66
N ILE A 211 1.04 5.82 -23.61
CA ILE A 211 1.94 4.76 -23.14
C ILE A 211 2.06 3.65 -24.18
N LEU A 212 0.94 3.16 -24.72
CA LEU A 212 0.92 2.11 -25.75
C LEU A 212 1.65 2.56 -27.03
N LEU A 213 1.43 3.80 -27.48
CA LEU A 213 2.13 4.33 -28.65
C LEU A 213 3.66 4.40 -28.45
N ASN A 214 4.12 4.65 -27.22
CA ASN A 214 5.55 4.67 -26.93
C ASN A 214 6.20 3.27 -27.07
N LEU A 215 5.45 2.18 -26.95
CA LEU A 215 5.97 0.82 -27.17
C LEU A 215 6.34 0.56 -28.64
N LEU A 216 5.69 1.27 -29.56
CA LEU A 216 5.88 1.16 -31.01
C LEU A 216 6.97 2.11 -31.54
N VAL A 217 7.59 2.91 -30.68
CA VAL A 217 8.69 3.79 -31.09
C VAL A 217 9.92 2.94 -31.39
N SER A 218 10.47 3.09 -32.60
CA SER A 218 11.73 2.48 -33.03
C SER A 218 12.90 3.44 -32.85
N GLU A 219 14.03 2.93 -32.35
CA GLU A 219 15.31 3.63 -32.37
C GLU A 219 15.91 3.64 -33.78
N ALA A 220 16.96 4.46 -33.99
CA ALA A 220 17.62 4.62 -35.28
C ALA A 220 18.27 3.33 -35.83
N ASP A 221 18.49 2.34 -34.96
CA ASP A 221 19.02 1.01 -35.30
C ASP A 221 17.92 -0.03 -35.59
N GLY A 222 16.64 0.37 -35.55
CA GLY A 222 15.49 -0.49 -35.83
C GLY A 222 14.98 -1.29 -34.63
N ARG A 223 15.55 -1.13 -33.43
CA ARG A 223 14.99 -1.74 -32.21
C ARG A 223 13.78 -0.98 -31.71
N TYR A 224 12.71 -1.69 -31.39
CA TYR A 224 11.52 -1.13 -30.75
C TYR A 224 11.69 -1.05 -29.23
N ALA A 225 10.94 -0.14 -28.60
CA ALA A 225 10.87 -0.06 -27.14
C ALA A 225 10.30 -1.33 -26.52
N GLU A 226 9.28 -1.95 -27.13
CA GLU A 226 8.89 -3.33 -26.87
C GLU A 226 9.67 -4.27 -27.80
N PRO A 227 10.57 -5.12 -27.29
CA PRO A 227 11.39 -5.99 -28.14
C PRO A 227 10.60 -7.13 -28.78
N ASP A 228 9.51 -7.58 -28.18
CA ASP A 228 8.72 -8.72 -28.64
C ASP A 228 7.72 -8.31 -29.74
N GLU A 229 7.75 -9.00 -30.87
CA GLU A 229 6.89 -8.68 -32.02
C GLU A 229 5.42 -9.03 -31.76
N GLU A 230 5.15 -10.17 -31.13
CA GLU A 230 3.77 -10.58 -30.83
C GLU A 230 3.11 -9.58 -29.87
N VAL A 231 3.86 -9.06 -28.90
CA VAL A 231 3.38 -8.02 -27.97
C VAL A 231 3.10 -6.71 -28.69
N ARG A 232 3.81 -6.38 -29.77
CA ARG A 232 3.56 -5.15 -30.55
C ARG A 232 2.32 -5.25 -31.45
N GLU A 233 1.88 -6.46 -31.80
CA GLU A 233 0.73 -6.69 -32.69
C GLU A 233 -0.63 -6.67 -31.96
N GLU A 234 -0.63 -6.83 -30.64
CA GLU A 234 -1.82 -6.75 -29.76
C GLU A 234 -2.35 -5.31 -29.58
#